data_AF-A0A244CM63-F1
#
_entry.id   AF-A0A244CM63-F1
#
_cell.length_a   1.000
_cell.length_b   1.000
_cell.length_c   1.000
_cell.angle_alpha   90.00
_cell.angle_beta   90.00
_cell.angle_gamma   90.00
#
_symmetry.space_group_name_H-M   'P 1'
#
loop_
_entity.id
_entity.type
_entity.pdbx_description
1 polymer ?
#
loop_
_entity_poly.entity_id
_entity_poly.type
_entity_poly.pdbx_seq_one_letter_code
_entity_poly.pdbx_strand_id
1 'polypeptide(L)'
;MDTTNKLKDVTEVLGYLYKQFPNCFSEKDGIKPLKVGIFKDVAARIEGDETVSKTQVRQALRKYTSNWRYLEAVTKHEFRIDLDGNDCEKVEQEHIDHAVKALEESRAKFAQRKKQQRPKQDADKKSYKKKPHSSDTSASKGTKVGSSKTKQEKAPRRTGKMEALPADKIKVNELVKVKLGQALINGTITEINKEEIHVILATGMQVKIKADSLYSI
;
A
#
# COMPACT_ATOMS: atom_id res chain seq x y z
N MET A 1 35.69 -23.60 4.10
CA MET A 1 34.32 -23.52 4.67
C MET A 1 34.04 -22.04 4.80
N ASP A 2 33.68 -21.35 3.72
CA ASP A 2 33.72 -19.87 3.71
C ASP A 2 32.55 -19.34 2.85
N THR A 3 31.36 -19.25 3.44
CA THR A 3 30.16 -18.71 2.77
C THR A 3 29.35 -17.78 3.67
N THR A 4 30.02 -16.97 4.51
CA THR A 4 29.36 -16.19 5.57
C THR A 4 29.50 -14.67 5.45
N ASN A 5 29.96 -14.12 4.31
CA ASN A 5 30.04 -12.66 4.12
C ASN A 5 29.36 -12.14 2.84
N LYS A 6 28.30 -12.83 2.39
CA LYS A 6 27.45 -12.33 1.31
C LYS A 6 26.39 -11.42 1.91
N LEU A 7 26.39 -10.14 1.53
CA LEU A 7 25.32 -9.20 1.89
C LEU A 7 23.99 -9.79 1.45
N LYS A 8 23.09 -10.13 2.38
CA LYS A 8 21.83 -10.82 2.05
C LYS A 8 20.78 -9.84 1.54
N ASP A 9 20.87 -8.58 1.96
CA ASP A 9 19.83 -7.59 1.69
C ASP A 9 20.14 -6.75 0.44
N VAL A 10 19.13 -6.66 -0.43
CA VAL A 10 19.18 -5.88 -1.68
C VAL A 10 19.52 -4.40 -1.41
N THR A 11 19.11 -3.87 -0.26
CA THR A 11 19.42 -2.49 0.17
C THR A 11 20.87 -2.32 0.60
N GLU A 12 21.46 -3.32 1.25
CA GLU A 12 22.88 -3.29 1.63
C GLU A 12 23.77 -3.38 0.40
N VAL A 13 23.39 -4.23 -0.56
CA VAL A 13 24.06 -4.31 -1.87
C VAL A 13 24.00 -2.99 -2.61
N LEU A 14 22.88 -2.27 -2.54
CA LEU A 14 22.77 -0.94 -3.11
C LEU A 14 23.68 0.07 -2.39
N GLY A 15 23.77 -0.02 -1.06
CA GLY A 15 24.71 0.75 -0.24
C GLY A 15 26.18 0.48 -0.60
N TYR A 16 26.52 -0.77 -0.93
CA TYR A 16 27.83 -1.14 -1.44
C TYR A 16 28.12 -0.50 -2.81
N LEU A 17 27.15 -0.55 -3.73
CA LEU A 17 27.28 0.07 -5.05
C LEU A 17 27.48 1.59 -4.96
N TYR A 18 26.81 2.28 -4.02
CA TYR A 18 27.04 3.71 -3.79
C TYR A 18 28.47 4.03 -3.34
N LYS A 19 29.09 3.14 -2.55
CA LYS A 19 30.46 3.33 -2.05
C LYS A 19 31.50 3.03 -3.13
N GLN A 20 31.30 1.97 -3.90
CA GLN A 20 32.25 1.58 -4.94
C GLN A 20 32.19 2.46 -6.19
N PHE A 21 31.00 2.96 -6.52
CA PHE A 21 30.75 3.69 -7.76
C PHE A 21 30.02 5.01 -7.49
N PRO A 22 30.65 5.97 -6.80
CA PRO A 22 30.00 7.23 -6.40
C PRO A 22 29.61 8.11 -7.59
N ASN A 23 30.33 8.00 -8.71
CA ASN A 23 30.04 8.77 -9.93
C ASN A 23 28.80 8.27 -10.67
N CYS A 24 28.48 6.98 -10.50
CA CYS A 24 27.41 6.30 -11.23
C CYS A 24 26.13 6.16 -10.39
N PHE A 25 26.29 5.77 -9.12
CA PHE A 25 25.18 5.52 -8.23
C PHE A 25 25.13 6.58 -7.13
N SER A 26 23.99 7.25 -7.02
CA SER A 26 23.69 8.21 -5.96
C SER A 26 22.47 7.77 -5.15
N GLU A 27 22.52 7.95 -3.83
CA GLU A 27 21.44 7.52 -2.92
C GLU A 27 20.24 8.48 -2.92
N LYS A 28 20.51 9.78 -2.97
CA LYS A 28 19.46 10.81 -2.83
C LYS A 28 19.46 11.75 -4.02
N ASP A 29 20.51 12.54 -4.19
CA ASP A 29 20.50 13.65 -5.14
C ASP A 29 21.55 13.41 -6.23
N GLY A 30 21.26 13.86 -7.46
CA GLY A 30 22.15 13.63 -8.60
C GLY A 30 22.04 12.25 -9.24
N ILE A 31 20.91 11.56 -9.08
CA ILE A 31 20.66 10.31 -9.81
C ILE A 31 20.63 10.61 -11.30
N LYS A 32 21.41 9.85 -12.07
CA LYS A 32 21.53 9.97 -13.52
C LYS A 32 21.09 8.68 -14.23
N PRO A 33 20.69 8.73 -15.50
CA PRO A 33 20.31 7.55 -16.27
C PRO A 33 21.52 6.63 -16.46
N LEU A 34 21.35 5.33 -16.20
CA LEU A 34 22.45 4.37 -16.33
C LEU A 34 22.59 3.91 -17.79
N LYS A 35 23.83 3.61 -18.20
CA LYS A 35 24.15 2.93 -19.46
C LYS A 35 23.36 1.62 -19.60
N VAL A 36 22.90 1.34 -20.82
CA VAL A 36 22.23 0.06 -21.11
C VAL A 36 23.23 -1.08 -20.89
N GLY A 37 22.84 -2.08 -20.10
CA GLY A 37 23.71 -3.22 -19.80
C GLY A 37 24.82 -2.95 -18.78
N ILE A 38 24.74 -1.88 -17.98
CA ILE A 38 25.69 -1.53 -16.90
C ILE A 38 26.01 -2.70 -15.96
N PHE A 39 25.11 -3.67 -15.82
CA PHE A 39 25.33 -4.89 -15.04
C PHE A 39 26.59 -5.66 -15.47
N LYS A 40 26.92 -5.70 -16.76
CA LYS A 40 28.12 -6.41 -17.25
C LYS A 40 29.39 -5.74 -16.74
N ASP A 41 29.42 -4.41 -16.82
CA ASP A 41 30.54 -3.58 -16.38
C ASP A 41 30.70 -3.72 -14.84
N VAL A 42 29.58 -3.69 -14.10
CA VAL A 42 29.58 -3.90 -12.64
C VAL A 42 30.06 -5.29 -12.29
N ALA A 43 29.61 -6.33 -13.01
CA ALA A 43 30.00 -7.71 -12.75
C ALA A 43 31.50 -7.92 -13.00
N ALA A 44 32.07 -7.31 -14.04
CA ALA A 44 33.51 -7.39 -14.32
C ALA A 44 34.35 -6.76 -13.21
N ARG A 45 33.86 -5.66 -12.61
CA ARG A 45 34.57 -4.99 -11.50
C ARG A 45 34.45 -5.73 -10.17
N ILE A 46 33.29 -6.37 -9.92
CA ILE A 46 32.99 -7.09 -8.68
C ILE A 46 33.46 -8.56 -8.72
N GLU A 47 33.91 -9.08 -9.88
CA GLU A 47 34.39 -10.47 -9.98
C GLU A 47 35.54 -10.83 -9.03
N GLY A 48 36.26 -9.85 -8.48
CA GLY A 48 37.27 -10.04 -7.43
C GLY A 48 36.78 -9.83 -5.99
N ASP A 49 35.56 -9.33 -5.78
CA ASP A 49 35.01 -9.02 -4.46
C ASP A 49 33.93 -10.04 -4.07
N GLU A 50 34.24 -10.92 -3.12
CA GLU A 50 33.30 -11.95 -2.62
C GLU A 50 32.14 -11.41 -1.76
N THR A 51 32.06 -10.10 -1.58
CA THR A 51 31.07 -9.42 -0.73
C THR A 51 29.66 -9.43 -1.32
N VAL A 52 29.52 -9.50 -2.65
CA VAL A 52 28.24 -9.40 -3.35
C VAL A 52 28.09 -10.45 -4.45
N SER A 53 26.93 -11.12 -4.50
CA SER A 53 26.61 -12.05 -5.59
C SER A 53 26.06 -11.32 -6.83
N LYS A 54 26.44 -11.78 -8.04
CA LYS A 54 25.90 -11.31 -9.33
C LYS A 54 24.37 -11.27 -9.38
N THR A 55 23.70 -12.24 -8.77
CA THR A 55 22.23 -12.29 -8.70
C THR A 55 21.67 -11.15 -7.86
N GLN A 56 22.33 -10.82 -6.75
CA GLN A 56 21.90 -9.76 -5.84
C GLN A 56 22.14 -8.38 -6.45
N VAL A 57 23.26 -8.19 -7.17
CA VAL A 57 23.50 -6.96 -7.95
C VAL A 57 22.37 -6.74 -8.93
N ARG A 58 21.93 -7.77 -9.67
CA ARG A 58 20.81 -7.66 -10.60
C ARG A 58 19.52 -7.23 -9.90
N GLN A 59 19.22 -7.81 -8.74
CA GLN A 59 18.04 -7.43 -7.94
C GLN A 59 18.15 -5.98 -7.44
N ALA A 60 19.33 -5.56 -6.97
CA ALA A 60 19.58 -4.20 -6.52
C ALA A 60 19.42 -3.18 -7.65
N LEU A 61 19.99 -3.45 -8.83
CA LEU A 61 19.81 -2.63 -10.02
C LEU A 61 18.34 -2.50 -10.40
N ARG A 62 17.58 -3.59 -10.44
CA ARG A 62 16.14 -3.54 -10.73
C ARG A 62 15.37 -2.68 -9.72
N LYS A 63 15.73 -2.75 -8.44
CA LYS A 63 15.13 -1.91 -7.40
C LYS A 63 15.51 -0.44 -7.58
N TYR A 64 16.75 -0.16 -7.97
CA TYR A 64 17.23 1.19 -8.24
C TYR A 64 16.50 1.83 -9.43
N THR A 65 16.41 1.11 -10.55
CA THR A 65 15.82 1.64 -11.80
C THR A 65 14.30 1.73 -11.78
N SER A 66 13.62 1.05 -10.83
CA SER A 66 12.18 1.16 -10.62
C SER A 66 11.78 2.24 -9.60
N ASN A 67 12.76 2.89 -8.97
CA ASN A 67 12.48 3.97 -8.04
C ASN A 67 12.02 5.22 -8.80
N TRP A 68 11.05 5.94 -8.23
CA TRP A 68 10.48 7.15 -8.86
C TRP A 68 11.55 8.21 -9.14
N ARG A 69 12.57 8.35 -8.27
CA ARG A 69 13.67 9.30 -8.47
C ARG A 69 14.51 8.97 -9.71
N TYR A 70 14.69 7.68 -10.00
CA TYR A 70 15.40 7.23 -11.19
C TYR A 70 14.60 7.54 -12.46
N LEU A 71 13.29 7.23 -12.44
CA LEU A 71 12.41 7.55 -13.58
C LEU A 71 12.39 9.06 -13.86
N GLU A 72 12.40 9.88 -12.81
CA GLU A 72 12.52 11.34 -12.93
C GLU A 72 13.87 11.77 -13.54
N ALA A 73 14.97 11.14 -13.15
CA ALA A 73 16.29 11.39 -13.75
C ALA A 73 16.32 11.09 -15.25
N VAL A 74 15.69 9.98 -15.68
CA VAL A 74 15.58 9.61 -17.10
C VAL A 74 14.85 10.68 -17.91
N THR A 75 13.87 11.38 -17.32
CA THR A 75 13.17 12.47 -18.01
C THR A 75 13.96 13.78 -18.07
N LYS A 76 14.94 13.99 -17.18
CA LYS A 76 15.69 15.25 -17.05
C LYS A 76 17.02 15.24 -17.80
N HIS A 77 17.63 14.08 -17.99
CA HIS A 77 18.97 13.93 -18.54
C HIS A 77 18.92 13.30 -19.94
N GLU A 78 19.59 13.93 -20.90
CA GLU A 78 19.69 13.43 -22.27
C GLU A 78 20.73 12.30 -22.42
N PHE A 79 21.74 12.24 -21.56
CA PHE A 79 22.82 11.27 -21.64
C PHE A 79 22.79 10.26 -20.50
N ARG A 80 23.09 9.01 -20.85
CA ARG A 80 23.33 7.91 -19.91
C ARG A 80 24.79 7.91 -19.49
N ILE A 81 25.04 7.60 -18.23
CA ILE A 81 26.38 7.53 -17.66
C ILE A 81 26.87 6.09 -17.51
N ASP A 82 28.17 5.90 -17.65
CA ASP A 82 28.89 4.66 -17.32
C ASP A 82 29.28 4.60 -15.83
N LEU A 83 30.09 3.60 -15.46
CA LEU A 83 30.57 3.42 -14.08
C LEU A 83 31.57 4.49 -13.64
N ASP A 84 32.33 5.02 -14.58
CA ASP A 84 33.38 6.00 -14.31
C ASP A 84 32.83 7.44 -14.28
N GLY A 85 31.60 7.62 -14.78
CA GLY A 85 30.87 8.88 -14.81
C GLY A 85 30.90 9.59 -16.17
N ASN A 86 31.37 8.92 -17.23
CA ASN A 86 31.38 9.47 -18.57
C ASN A 86 30.02 9.32 -19.24
N ASP A 87 29.68 10.30 -20.08
CA ASP A 87 28.50 10.27 -20.92
C ASP A 87 28.72 9.24 -22.05
N CYS A 88 27.84 8.25 -22.12
CA CYS A 88 27.88 7.17 -23.10
C CYS A 88 26.81 7.38 -24.17
N GLU A 89 25.58 6.99 -23.85
CA GLU A 89 24.52 6.79 -24.82
C GLU A 89 23.40 7.81 -24.58
N LYS A 90 22.82 8.34 -25.65
CA LYS A 90 21.68 9.23 -25.55
C LYS A 90 20.43 8.47 -25.11
N VAL A 91 19.65 9.06 -24.22
CA VAL A 91 18.35 8.53 -23.81
C VAL A 91 17.38 8.75 -24.96
N GLU A 92 16.94 7.67 -25.58
CA GLU A 92 15.93 7.71 -26.63
C GLU A 92 14.58 8.20 -26.09
N GLN A 93 13.80 8.85 -26.96
CA GLN A 93 12.48 9.41 -26.62
C GLN A 93 11.51 8.33 -26.10
N GLU A 94 11.56 7.12 -26.65
CA GLU A 94 10.73 6.00 -26.19
C GLU A 94 10.95 5.66 -24.71
N HIS A 95 12.19 5.75 -24.24
CA HIS A 95 12.54 5.50 -22.85
C HIS A 95 12.04 6.61 -21.93
N ILE A 96 12.02 7.86 -22.42
CA ILE A 96 11.46 9.02 -21.71
C ILE A 96 9.94 8.84 -21.55
N ASP A 97 9.24 8.51 -22.63
CA ASP A 97 7.78 8.29 -22.62
C ASP A 97 7.37 7.18 -21.67
N HIS A 98 8.13 6.07 -21.65
CA HIS A 98 7.92 4.99 -20.71
C HIS A 98 8.19 5.44 -19.26
N ALA A 99 9.23 6.23 -19.02
CA ALA A 99 9.54 6.75 -17.69
C ALA A 99 8.44 7.68 -17.16
N VAL A 100 7.87 8.54 -18.00
CA VAL A 100 6.74 9.42 -17.64
C VAL A 100 5.51 8.59 -17.24
N LYS A 101 5.14 7.57 -18.02
CA LYS A 101 4.04 6.66 -17.67
C LYS A 101 4.29 5.94 -16.34
N ALA A 102 5.51 5.43 -16.15
CA ALA A 102 5.89 4.74 -14.93
C ALA A 102 5.91 5.66 -13.69
N LEU A 103 6.24 6.95 -13.85
CA LEU A 103 6.16 7.96 -12.79
C LEU A 103 4.72 8.17 -12.33
N GLU A 104 3.78 8.29 -13.27
CA GLU A 104 2.36 8.46 -12.96
C GLU A 104 1.82 7.26 -12.19
N GLU A 105 2.13 6.04 -12.66
CA GLU A 105 1.74 4.81 -11.96
C GLU A 105 2.34 4.73 -10.55
N SER A 106 3.62 5.06 -10.41
CA SER A 106 4.33 5.00 -9.12
C SER A 106 3.77 6.03 -8.13
N ARG A 107 3.45 7.22 -8.62
CA ARG A 107 2.80 8.28 -7.83
C ARG A 107 1.39 7.87 -7.42
N ALA A 108 0.61 7.26 -8.31
CA ALA A 108 -0.72 6.73 -8.00
C ALA A 108 -0.65 5.63 -6.93
N LYS A 109 0.27 4.67 -7.07
CA LYS A 109 0.52 3.59 -6.09
C LYS A 109 0.92 4.16 -4.72
N PHE A 110 1.78 5.18 -4.69
CA PHE A 110 2.17 5.84 -3.44
C PHE A 110 1.00 6.60 -2.79
N ALA A 111 0.19 7.30 -3.58
CA ALA A 111 -0.99 8.01 -3.09
C ALA A 111 -2.04 7.03 -2.52
N GLN A 112 -2.24 5.88 -3.15
CA GLN A 112 -3.12 4.81 -2.65
C GLN A 112 -2.60 4.24 -1.33
N ARG A 113 -1.31 3.92 -1.22
CA ARG A 113 -0.69 3.46 0.02
C ARG A 113 -0.82 4.48 1.15
N LYS A 114 -0.59 5.78 0.88
CA LYS A 114 -0.76 6.86 1.87
C LYS A 114 -2.23 7.03 2.30
N LYS A 115 -3.20 6.76 1.43
CA LYS A 115 -4.64 6.77 1.79
C LYS A 115 -5.01 5.58 2.67
N GLN A 116 -4.42 4.40 2.45
CA GLN A 116 -4.67 3.20 3.24
C GLN A 116 -3.96 3.23 4.61
N GLN A 117 -2.79 3.87 4.70
CA GLN A 117 -2.02 3.99 5.94
C GLN A 117 -2.39 5.20 6.80
N ARG A 118 -3.33 6.06 6.36
CA ARG A 118 -3.90 7.07 7.26
C ARG A 118 -4.73 6.34 8.31
N PRO A 119 -4.33 6.32 9.60
CA PRO A 119 -5.21 5.81 10.63
C PRO A 119 -6.48 6.64 10.60
N LYS A 120 -7.64 5.98 10.69
CA LYS A 120 -8.93 6.63 10.93
C LYS A 120 -8.94 7.21 12.36
N GLN A 121 -8.12 8.21 12.61
CA GLN A 121 -8.28 9.13 13.73
C GLN A 121 -8.75 10.44 13.12
N ASP A 122 -9.69 11.13 13.78
CA ASP A 122 -10.36 12.37 13.34
C ASP A 122 -11.70 12.21 12.58
N ALA A 123 -12.57 11.30 13.04
CA ALA A 123 -14.02 11.49 12.89
C ALA A 123 -14.77 11.56 14.23
N ASP A 124 -14.05 11.50 15.36
CA ASP A 124 -14.65 11.63 16.69
C ASP A 124 -13.63 12.31 17.61
N LYS A 125 -14.07 13.25 18.44
CA LYS A 125 -13.28 14.18 19.29
C LYS A 125 -12.94 15.56 18.69
N LYS A 126 -13.98 16.37 18.44
CA LYS A 126 -13.91 17.82 18.70
C LYS A 126 -15.29 18.36 19.11
N SER A 127 -15.72 18.02 20.33
CA SER A 127 -16.74 18.76 21.09
C SER A 127 -16.76 18.29 22.56
N TYR A 128 -15.62 18.27 23.25
CA TYR A 128 -15.65 18.31 24.72
C TYR A 128 -15.13 19.67 25.18
N LYS A 129 -16.12 20.48 25.54
CA LYS A 129 -16.04 21.82 26.09
C LYS A 129 -15.18 21.79 27.36
N LYS A 130 -14.00 22.41 27.30
CA LYS A 130 -13.16 22.65 28.48
C LYS A 130 -13.86 23.72 29.33
N LYS A 131 -14.43 23.34 30.47
CA LYS A 131 -14.83 24.29 31.52
C LYS A 131 -13.59 24.66 32.34
N PRO A 132 -13.30 25.95 32.59
CA PRO A 132 -12.33 26.34 33.60
C PRO A 132 -12.96 26.27 35.00
N HIS A 133 -12.18 25.78 35.96
CA HIS A 133 -12.55 25.73 37.38
C HIS A 133 -12.43 27.15 37.98
N SER A 134 -13.42 27.50 38.79
CA SER A 134 -13.57 28.75 39.55
C SER A 134 -12.57 28.85 40.71
N SER A 135 -12.10 30.08 41.00
CA SER A 135 -11.78 30.53 42.36
C SER A 135 -12.30 31.96 42.57
N ASP A 136 -13.26 32.06 43.49
CA ASP A 136 -13.69 33.18 44.33
C ASP A 136 -13.86 34.60 43.75
N THR A 137 -15.09 35.12 43.70
CA THR A 137 -15.66 35.96 44.79
C THR A 137 -17.00 36.58 44.39
N SER A 138 -17.83 36.83 45.42
CA SER A 138 -18.96 37.76 45.52
C SER A 138 -20.37 37.34 45.04
N ALA A 139 -21.17 37.09 46.07
CA ALA A 139 -22.62 37.05 46.16
C ALA A 139 -23.39 38.03 45.27
N SER A 140 -24.50 37.59 44.68
CA SER A 140 -25.84 37.77 45.28
C SER A 140 -26.99 37.56 44.26
N LYS A 141 -27.89 36.65 44.64
CA LYS A 141 -29.36 36.81 44.66
C LYS A 141 -30.16 37.00 43.35
N GLY A 142 -30.79 35.88 42.96
CA GLY A 142 -32.19 35.82 42.45
C GLY A 142 -32.39 36.09 40.96
N THR A 143 -33.44 35.64 40.27
CA THR A 143 -34.59 34.79 40.56
C THR A 143 -35.31 34.59 39.20
N LYS A 144 -35.88 33.39 38.99
CA LYS A 144 -37.02 33.06 38.11
C LYS A 144 -36.85 32.75 36.60
N VAL A 145 -37.09 31.47 36.31
CA VAL A 145 -38.23 30.89 35.54
C VAL A 145 -38.39 31.28 34.07
N GLY A 146 -38.42 30.26 33.21
CA GLY A 146 -38.93 30.38 31.84
C GLY A 146 -38.88 29.07 31.04
N SER A 147 -39.89 28.22 31.26
CA SER A 147 -40.14 26.93 30.60
C SER A 147 -40.47 27.03 29.11
N SER A 148 -40.03 26.06 28.29
CA SER A 148 -40.83 25.31 27.28
C SER A 148 -39.90 24.40 26.45
N LYS A 149 -39.93 23.06 26.60
CA LYS A 149 -40.68 22.07 25.78
C LYS A 149 -40.66 22.44 24.28
N THR A 150 -40.32 21.54 23.35
CA THR A 150 -41.19 20.42 22.94
C THR A 150 -40.48 19.39 22.04
N LYS A 151 -40.77 18.09 22.28
CA LYS A 151 -40.83 16.87 21.40
C LYS A 151 -39.80 16.73 20.26
N GLN A 152 -38.95 15.69 20.17
CA GLN A 152 -39.16 14.24 20.25
C GLN A 152 -40.35 13.70 19.46
N GLU A 153 -40.06 13.18 18.26
CA GLU A 153 -40.86 12.17 17.58
C GLU A 153 -39.95 11.02 17.11
N LYS A 154 -40.44 9.80 17.33
CA LYS A 154 -39.75 8.50 17.27
C LYS A 154 -39.99 7.83 15.93
N ALA A 155 -39.03 6.99 15.49
CA ALA A 155 -39.31 5.78 14.71
C ALA A 155 -38.17 4.74 14.92
N PRO A 156 -38.43 3.43 14.80
CA PRO A 156 -38.16 2.49 15.89
C PRO A 156 -36.94 1.57 15.71
N ARG A 157 -36.35 1.20 16.85
CA ARG A 157 -35.54 -0.02 17.01
C ARG A 157 -36.44 -1.23 16.74
N ARG A 158 -36.07 -2.06 15.75
CA ARG A 158 -36.56 -3.44 15.63
C ARG A 158 -35.42 -4.41 15.90
N THR A 159 -35.49 -4.98 17.09
CA THR A 159 -34.96 -6.30 17.42
C THR A 159 -35.56 -7.33 16.47
N GLY A 160 -34.74 -8.04 15.71
CA GLY A 160 -35.16 -9.13 14.82
C GLY A 160 -34.06 -10.17 14.76
N LYS A 161 -34.42 -11.41 15.09
CA LYS A 161 -33.55 -12.57 15.28
C LYS A 161 -32.93 -13.01 13.95
N MET A 162 -31.83 -13.76 14.08
CA MET A 162 -31.23 -14.59 13.03
C MET A 162 -32.31 -15.34 12.23
N GLU A 163 -32.16 -15.36 10.92
CA GLU A 163 -32.78 -16.36 10.08
C GLU A 163 -31.73 -16.85 9.07
N ALA A 164 -31.33 -18.12 9.25
CA ALA A 164 -30.49 -18.83 8.29
C ALA A 164 -31.34 -19.10 7.06
N LEU A 165 -30.82 -18.78 5.87
CA LEU A 165 -31.53 -19.13 4.65
C LEU A 165 -31.56 -20.66 4.48
N PRO A 166 -32.73 -21.23 4.14
CA PRO A 166 -32.84 -22.63 3.79
C PRO A 166 -32.08 -22.91 2.49
N ALA A 167 -31.52 -24.11 2.39
CA ALA A 167 -30.69 -24.62 1.29
C ALA A 167 -31.36 -24.58 -0.10
N ASP A 168 -32.63 -24.18 -0.19
CA ASP A 168 -33.46 -24.26 -1.40
C ASP A 168 -33.46 -22.97 -2.25
N LYS A 169 -32.68 -21.94 -1.88
CA LYS A 169 -32.53 -20.69 -2.65
C LYS A 169 -31.08 -20.29 -2.89
N ILE A 170 -30.19 -21.26 -3.13
CA ILE A 170 -28.81 -20.97 -3.51
C ILE A 170 -28.75 -20.97 -5.04
N LYS A 171 -28.75 -19.78 -5.66
CA LYS A 171 -28.56 -19.65 -7.11
C LYS A 171 -27.12 -19.25 -7.41
N VAL A 172 -26.54 -19.88 -8.44
CA VAL A 172 -25.23 -19.46 -8.98
C VAL A 172 -25.31 -17.99 -9.38
N ASN A 173 -24.26 -17.24 -9.09
CA ASN A 173 -24.12 -15.80 -9.33
C ASN A 173 -24.94 -14.88 -8.38
N GLU A 174 -25.43 -15.42 -7.26
CA GLU A 174 -26.10 -14.62 -6.23
C GLU A 174 -25.10 -13.97 -5.27
N LEU A 175 -25.42 -12.74 -4.85
CA LEU A 175 -24.65 -11.97 -3.88
C LEU A 175 -25.02 -12.44 -2.47
N VAL A 176 -24.06 -13.06 -1.78
CA VAL A 176 -24.20 -13.59 -0.43
C VAL A 176 -23.16 -13.00 0.50
N LYS A 177 -23.49 -13.00 1.79
CA LYS A 177 -22.62 -12.65 2.89
C LYS A 177 -21.99 -13.92 3.47
N VAL A 178 -20.67 -13.95 3.48
CA VAL A 178 -19.87 -15.07 3.93
C VAL A 178 -19.24 -14.75 5.27
N LYS A 179 -19.41 -15.62 6.28
CA LYS A 179 -18.77 -15.44 7.59
C LYS A 179 -17.37 -16.06 7.60
N LEU A 180 -16.36 -15.22 7.60
CA LEU A 180 -14.94 -15.62 7.70
C LEU A 180 -14.37 -15.09 9.02
N GLY A 181 -14.24 -15.99 10.00
CA GLY A 181 -13.85 -15.63 11.36
C GLY A 181 -14.93 -14.78 12.05
N GLN A 182 -14.58 -13.55 12.45
CA GLN A 182 -15.49 -12.58 13.07
C GLN A 182 -16.12 -11.60 12.06
N ALA A 183 -15.68 -11.60 10.80
CA ALA A 183 -16.13 -10.66 9.79
C ALA A 183 -17.11 -11.31 8.80
N LEU A 184 -18.10 -10.53 8.38
CA LEU A 184 -19.06 -10.90 7.36
C LEU A 184 -18.70 -10.16 6.07
N ILE A 185 -18.33 -10.90 5.03
CA ILE A 185 -17.77 -10.36 3.78
C ILE A 185 -18.70 -10.69 2.63
N ASN A 186 -18.98 -9.73 1.77
CA ASN A 186 -19.82 -9.96 0.59
C ASN A 186 -19.03 -10.75 -0.48
N GLY A 187 -19.70 -11.69 -1.13
CA GLY A 187 -19.15 -12.48 -2.22
C GLY A 187 -20.24 -12.99 -3.14
N THR A 188 -19.81 -13.57 -4.25
CA THR A 188 -20.68 -14.11 -5.30
C THR A 188 -20.41 -15.60 -5.43
N ILE A 189 -21.47 -16.41 -5.41
CA ILE A 189 -21.35 -17.87 -5.57
C ILE A 189 -21.00 -18.18 -7.01
N THR A 190 -19.87 -18.86 -7.24
CA THR A 190 -19.47 -19.29 -8.57
C THR A 190 -19.92 -20.71 -8.88
N GLU A 191 -19.79 -21.63 -7.92
CA GLU A 191 -20.11 -23.04 -8.13
C GLU A 191 -20.70 -23.65 -6.86
N ILE A 192 -21.71 -24.49 -7.03
CA ILE A 192 -22.41 -25.18 -5.94
C ILE A 192 -22.17 -26.67 -6.14
N ASN A 193 -21.31 -27.28 -5.30
CA ASN A 193 -21.25 -28.73 -5.16
C ASN A 193 -22.08 -29.14 -3.94
N LYS A 194 -22.54 -30.40 -3.91
CA LYS A 194 -23.49 -30.92 -2.90
C LYS A 194 -23.05 -30.67 -1.44
N GLU A 195 -21.75 -30.51 -1.17
CA GLU A 195 -21.21 -30.24 0.16
C GLU A 195 -20.27 -29.03 0.23
N GLU A 196 -19.75 -28.55 -0.91
CA GLU A 196 -18.77 -27.46 -0.99
C GLU A 196 -19.24 -26.37 -1.96
N ILE A 197 -19.38 -25.13 -1.47
CA ILE A 197 -19.77 -23.98 -2.29
C ILE A 197 -18.52 -23.13 -2.50
N HIS A 198 -18.23 -22.84 -3.77
CA HIS A 198 -17.14 -21.95 -4.16
C HIS A 198 -17.70 -20.54 -4.26
N VAL A 199 -17.11 -19.62 -3.50
CA VAL A 199 -17.50 -18.21 -3.47
C VAL A 199 -16.30 -17.34 -3.81
N ILE A 200 -16.48 -16.44 -4.77
CA ILE A 200 -15.55 -15.32 -5.00
C ILE A 200 -15.99 -14.17 -4.09
N LEU A 201 -15.18 -13.83 -3.10
CA LEU A 201 -15.39 -12.64 -2.28
C LEU A 201 -15.24 -11.37 -3.14
N ALA A 202 -15.88 -10.28 -2.74
CA ALA A 202 -15.70 -8.96 -3.37
C ALA A 202 -14.24 -8.47 -3.35
N THR A 203 -13.40 -9.07 -2.50
CA THR A 203 -11.95 -8.85 -2.44
C THR A 203 -11.16 -9.62 -3.51
N GLY A 204 -11.82 -10.39 -4.37
CA GLY A 204 -11.21 -11.21 -5.43
C GLY A 204 -10.67 -12.56 -4.96
N MET A 205 -10.92 -12.96 -3.71
CA MET A 205 -10.43 -14.21 -3.13
C MET A 205 -11.48 -15.31 -3.26
N GLN A 206 -11.08 -16.48 -3.75
CA GLN A 206 -11.93 -17.67 -3.84
C GLN A 206 -11.83 -18.49 -2.57
N VAL A 207 -12.98 -18.82 -1.97
CA VAL A 207 -13.04 -19.62 -0.74
C VAL A 207 -14.04 -20.75 -0.91
N LYS A 208 -13.65 -21.94 -0.45
CA LYS A 208 -14.51 -23.13 -0.34
C LYS A 208 -15.19 -23.13 1.01
N ILE A 209 -16.52 -23.10 1.02
CA ILE A 209 -17.29 -22.89 2.25
C ILE A 209 -18.51 -23.80 2.24
N LYS A 210 -18.87 -24.32 3.41
CA LYS A 210 -20.09 -25.10 3.61
C LYS A 210 -21.31 -24.19 3.63
N ALA A 211 -22.47 -24.72 3.27
CA ALA A 211 -23.74 -23.98 3.26
C ALA A 211 -24.02 -23.25 4.60
N ASP A 212 -23.63 -23.83 5.73
CA ASP A 212 -23.83 -23.30 7.08
C ASP A 212 -23.20 -21.92 7.35
N SER A 213 -22.26 -21.49 6.52
CA SER A 213 -21.54 -20.21 6.69
C SER A 213 -21.89 -19.17 5.62
N LEU A 214 -22.96 -19.42 4.84
CA LEU A 214 -23.53 -18.49 3.88
C LEU A 214 -24.78 -17.82 4.46
N TYR A 215 -24.88 -16.52 4.28
CA TYR A 215 -25.99 -15.70 4.71
C TYR A 215 -26.48 -14.88 3.52
N SER A 216 -27.80 -14.66 3.36
CA SER A 216 -28.28 -13.65 2.41
C SER A 216 -27.81 -12.27 2.82
N ILE A 217 -27.76 -11.38 1.82
CA ILE A 217 -27.64 -9.96 2.04
C ILE A 217 -28.84 -9.42 2.82
#